data_AF-A0A3A4ZDJ2-F1
#
_entry.id   AF-A0A3A4ZDJ2-F1
#
_cell.length_a   1.000
_cell.length_b   1.000
_cell.length_c   1.000
_cell.angle_alpha   90.00
_cell.angle_beta   90.00
_cell.angle_gamma   90.00
#
_symmetry.space_group_name_H-M   'P 1'
#
loop_
_entity.id
_entity.type
_entity.pdbx_description
1 polymer ?
#
loop_
_entity_poly.entity_id
_entity_poly.type
_entity_poly.pdbx_seq_one_letter_code
_entity_poly.pdbx_strand_id
1 'polypeptide(L)'
;MLTYMRKKSVSVDRIGNNTLAVHGVLDDDIYSLELDLTIGLENLNILDFTGRWNRWTTHECPRALMFLKEAVGLKIEEPGFSDTVHRVVGRKACRHFANLLLECCEAAREAALILKWEESKKKEGDKKFEDFVCREQEKKRFAEAISPSAVKTENNEAHPCKIQRTAHGKTGLFIVDLHIHTHPASPCSSVSIEKVVRKAKAIGLDAICLTDHNYLWERKAVEAVKESYDFLILRGNEITTDQGDVLVFGLEKNIRGIIRIEELRDEVLRAGGAMVAAHPFRGFLTFGVGQLGLTPQQAMERPIFRYIDAVEVLNGKVTDRENSFASDVASGIGLPGTGGSDAHEEGEIGIFATGLLQPIQDERDLIEAIRNGQLGPVDLRKER
;
A
#
# COMPACT_ATOMS: atom_id res chain seq x y z
N MET A 1 4.54 27.80 -15.09
CA MET A 1 4.71 26.35 -14.93
C MET A 1 4.40 26.05 -13.47
N LEU A 2 3.25 25.43 -13.19
CA LEU A 2 2.91 25.02 -11.82
C LEU A 2 3.57 23.65 -11.61
N THR A 3 4.78 23.67 -11.04
CA THR A 3 5.49 22.48 -10.60
C THR A 3 4.93 22.10 -9.23
N TYR A 4 4.49 20.85 -9.06
CA TYR A 4 4.20 20.25 -7.76
C TYR A 4 5.40 19.40 -7.32
N MET A 5 5.95 19.68 -6.15
CA MET A 5 7.07 19.02 -5.51
C MET A 5 6.63 18.66 -4.10
N ARG A 6 6.94 17.44 -3.68
CA ARG A 6 6.86 17.01 -2.28
C ARG A 6 8.17 16.29 -1.94
N LYS A 7 8.81 16.72 -0.87
CA LYS A 7 10.02 16.15 -0.29
C LYS A 7 9.72 15.73 1.13
N LYS A 8 10.01 14.47 1.45
CA LYS A 8 10.05 13.98 2.82
C LYS A 8 11.48 13.53 3.10
N SER A 9 12.02 13.91 4.25
CA SER A 9 13.33 13.42 4.71
C SER A 9 13.28 13.17 6.20
N VAL A 10 13.86 12.07 6.62
CA VAL A 10 14.04 11.72 8.03
C VAL A 10 15.52 11.46 8.26
N SER A 11 16.08 12.07 9.29
CA SER A 11 17.41 11.77 9.80
C SER A 11 17.32 11.24 11.22
N VAL A 12 18.12 10.23 11.52
CA VAL A 12 18.19 9.59 12.84
C VAL A 12 19.63 9.60 13.30
N ASP A 13 19.88 10.25 14.43
CA ASP A 13 21.20 10.37 15.04
C ASP A 13 21.18 9.76 16.44
N ARG A 14 22.21 8.98 16.78
CA ARG A 14 22.38 8.48 18.16
C ARG A 14 22.97 9.59 19.02
N ILE A 15 22.19 10.09 19.98
CA ILE A 15 22.67 11.05 20.98
C ILE A 15 22.94 10.28 22.26
N GLY A 16 24.20 10.22 22.69
CA GLY A 16 24.61 9.48 23.89
C GLY A 16 24.39 7.97 23.79
N ASN A 17 24.29 7.31 24.95
CA ASN A 17 24.27 5.84 24.99
C ASN A 17 22.88 5.24 24.73
N ASN A 18 21.81 5.95 25.06
CA ASN A 18 20.47 5.32 25.15
C ASN A 18 19.34 6.12 24.48
N THR A 19 19.69 7.10 23.63
CA THR A 19 18.71 7.98 23.00
C THR A 19 18.99 8.18 21.52
N LEU A 20 17.93 8.26 20.72
CA LEU A 20 17.95 8.67 19.33
C LEU A 20 17.33 10.06 19.23
N ALA A 21 17.99 10.97 18.52
CA ALA A 21 17.36 12.15 17.99
C ALA A 21 16.88 11.86 16.58
N VAL A 22 15.64 12.21 16.29
CA VAL A 22 15.05 12.04 14.96
C VAL A 22 14.53 13.38 14.49
N HIS A 23 14.95 13.78 13.30
CA HIS A 23 14.47 14.99 12.66
C HIS A 23 13.75 14.62 11.36
N GLY A 24 12.50 15.02 11.25
CA GLY A 24 11.67 14.81 10.07
C GLY A 24 11.33 16.13 9.41
N VAL A 25 11.40 16.18 8.08
CA VAL A 25 10.94 17.31 7.27
C VAL A 25 9.96 16.79 6.22
N LEU A 26 8.83 17.47 6.09
CA LEU A 26 7.88 17.31 5.01
C LEU A 26 7.68 18.69 4.36
N ASP A 27 8.18 18.83 3.14
CA ASP A 27 8.15 20.08 2.38
C ASP A 27 7.42 19.84 1.06
N ASP A 28 6.29 20.50 0.84
CA ASP A 28 5.60 20.51 -0.45
C ASP A 28 5.18 21.93 -0.87
N ASP A 29 4.66 22.10 -2.08
CA ASP A 29 4.29 23.44 -2.57
C ASP A 29 3.12 24.09 -1.82
N ILE A 30 2.36 23.32 -1.05
CA ILE A 30 1.15 23.77 -0.36
C ILE A 30 1.45 24.06 1.12
N TYR A 31 2.27 23.25 1.75
CA TYR A 31 2.68 23.36 3.14
C TYR A 31 4.06 22.74 3.38
N SER A 32 4.66 23.12 4.50
CA SER A 32 5.96 22.62 4.91
C SER A 32 6.00 22.57 6.42
N LEU A 33 6.43 21.45 6.97
CA LEU A 33 6.57 21.24 8.41
C LEU A 33 7.78 20.38 8.70
N GLU A 34 8.28 20.54 9.92
CA GLU A 34 9.35 19.73 10.47
C GLU A 34 8.99 19.29 11.88
N LEU A 35 9.58 18.19 12.30
CA LEU A 35 9.46 17.70 13.66
C LEU A 35 10.77 17.15 14.19
N ASP A 36 10.94 17.25 15.50
CA ASP A 36 12.05 16.67 16.23
C ASP A 36 11.50 15.73 17.29
N LEU A 37 12.11 14.55 17.39
CA LEU A 37 11.81 13.56 18.41
C LEU A 37 13.08 13.21 19.16
N THR A 38 12.91 12.96 20.45
CA THR A 38 13.89 12.19 21.23
C THR A 38 13.25 10.85 21.56
N ILE A 39 13.89 9.74 21.20
CA ILE A 39 13.37 8.38 21.44
C ILE A 39 14.34 7.62 22.34
N GLY A 40 13.82 6.96 23.37
CA GLY A 40 14.60 6.09 24.25
C GLY A 40 14.84 4.71 23.60
N LEU A 41 16.08 4.23 23.60
CA LEU A 41 16.44 2.96 22.95
C LEU A 41 15.97 1.71 23.73
N GLU A 42 15.79 1.80 25.04
CA GLU A 42 15.37 0.67 25.89
C GLU A 42 14.00 0.11 25.49
N ASN A 43 13.02 0.99 25.29
CA ASN A 43 11.62 0.62 25.05
C ASN A 43 11.02 1.28 23.80
N LEU A 44 11.85 1.95 22.99
CA LEU A 44 11.43 2.74 21.82
C LEU A 44 10.27 3.67 22.15
N ASN A 45 10.38 4.40 23.25
CA ASN A 45 9.35 5.36 23.68
C ASN A 45 9.74 6.78 23.31
N ILE A 46 8.74 7.59 22.96
CA ILE A 46 8.93 9.01 22.66
C ILE A 46 9.18 9.76 23.98
N LEU A 47 10.39 10.30 24.16
CA LEU A 47 10.80 11.08 25.32
C LEU A 47 10.52 12.57 25.15
N ASP A 48 10.70 13.08 23.94
CA ASP A 48 10.33 14.44 23.59
C ASP A 48 9.80 14.50 22.15
N PHE A 49 8.91 15.46 21.91
CA PHE A 49 8.36 15.73 20.59
C PHE A 49 8.10 17.22 20.43
N THR A 50 8.74 17.82 19.44
CA THR A 50 8.48 19.19 18.98
C THR A 50 8.18 19.20 17.49
N GLY A 51 7.45 20.21 17.06
CA GLY A 51 7.14 20.41 15.66
C GLY A 51 7.13 21.88 15.32
N ARG A 52 7.30 22.17 14.04
CA ARG A 52 7.27 23.52 13.50
C ARG A 52 6.65 23.50 12.12
N TRP A 53 5.87 24.54 11.84
CA TRP A 53 5.45 24.83 10.48
C TRP A 53 6.43 25.80 9.83
N ASN A 54 6.89 25.45 8.64
CA ASN A 54 7.66 26.30 7.74
C ASN A 54 6.73 27.04 6.76
N ARG A 55 5.66 26.37 6.29
CA ARG A 55 4.56 26.93 5.48
C ARG A 55 3.26 26.21 5.82
N TRP A 56 2.12 26.90 5.85
CA TRP A 56 0.85 26.30 6.21
C TRP A 56 -0.31 26.91 5.44
N THR A 57 -1.40 26.14 5.29
CA THR A 57 -2.52 26.51 4.42
C THR A 57 -3.56 27.38 5.09
N THR A 58 -3.74 27.25 6.41
CA THR A 58 -4.77 27.99 7.15
C THR A 58 -4.19 28.59 8.43
N HIS A 59 -4.78 29.69 8.89
CA HIS A 59 -4.39 30.35 10.14
C HIS A 59 -4.55 29.46 11.39
N GLU A 60 -5.29 28.36 11.28
CA GLU A 60 -5.47 27.39 12.37
C GLU A 60 -4.34 26.37 12.46
N CYS A 61 -3.57 26.12 11.37
CA CYS A 61 -2.51 25.11 11.35
C CYS A 61 -1.50 25.23 12.51
N PRO A 62 -1.03 26.42 12.93
CA PRO A 62 -0.13 26.54 14.07
C PRO A 62 -0.71 26.03 15.40
N ARG A 63 -2.04 25.95 15.55
CA ARG A 63 -2.68 25.41 16.76
C ARG A 63 -2.32 23.94 17.00
N ALA A 64 -1.98 23.20 15.94
CA ALA A 64 -1.56 21.80 16.03
C ALA A 64 -0.37 21.61 16.98
N LEU A 65 0.54 22.59 17.05
CA LEU A 65 1.77 22.50 17.84
C LEU A 65 1.50 22.32 19.34
N MET A 66 0.36 22.83 19.84
CA MET A 66 -0.02 22.74 21.25
C MET A 66 -0.33 21.30 21.69
N PHE A 67 -0.70 20.44 20.74
CA PHE A 67 -1.17 19.08 21.02
C PHE A 67 -0.09 18.01 20.74
N LEU A 68 1.06 18.38 20.17
CA LEU A 68 2.11 17.42 19.84
C LEU A 68 2.68 16.74 21.09
N LYS A 69 2.78 17.46 22.21
CA LYS A 69 3.27 16.91 23.48
C LYS A 69 2.43 15.74 24.01
N GLU A 70 1.19 15.55 23.54
CA GLU A 70 0.37 14.40 23.94
C GLU A 70 0.92 13.05 23.45
N ALA A 71 1.78 13.03 22.43
CA ALA A 71 2.43 11.81 21.96
C ALA A 71 3.70 11.45 22.75
N VAL A 72 4.14 12.29 23.69
CA VAL A 72 5.24 11.95 24.60
C VAL A 72 4.80 10.79 25.51
N GLY A 73 5.65 9.78 25.62
CA GLY A 73 5.41 8.55 26.39
C GLY A 73 4.87 7.39 25.57
N LEU A 74 4.42 7.60 24.33
CA LEU A 74 3.97 6.51 23.46
C LEU A 74 5.13 5.57 23.12
N LYS A 75 4.85 4.27 23.08
CA LYS A 75 5.83 3.21 22.75
C LYS A 75 5.63 2.76 21.30
N ILE A 76 6.68 2.83 20.51
CA ILE A 76 6.64 2.55 19.06
C ILE A 76 6.31 1.07 18.77
N GLU A 77 6.73 0.15 19.65
CA GLU A 77 6.49 -1.29 19.47
C GLU A 77 5.14 -1.77 20.06
N GLU A 78 4.31 -0.87 20.59
CA GLU A 78 3.02 -1.24 21.15
C GLU A 78 2.01 -1.62 20.04
N PRO A 79 1.23 -2.71 20.20
CA PRO A 79 0.16 -3.04 19.27
C PRO A 79 -0.83 -1.88 19.11
N GLY A 80 -1.15 -1.49 17.87
CA GLY A 80 -2.04 -0.35 17.62
C GLY A 80 -1.39 1.03 17.83
N PHE A 81 -0.04 1.11 17.83
CA PHE A 81 0.69 2.38 17.90
C PHE A 81 0.23 3.37 16.82
N SER A 82 0.05 2.91 15.57
CA SER A 82 -0.41 3.75 14.46
C SER A 82 -1.78 4.40 14.73
N ASP A 83 -2.75 3.59 15.16
CA ASP A 83 -4.10 4.09 15.52
C ASP A 83 -4.05 5.10 16.67
N THR A 84 -3.15 4.86 17.63
CA THR A 84 -2.93 5.77 18.75
C THR A 84 -2.33 7.09 18.28
N VAL A 85 -1.34 7.08 17.39
CA VAL A 85 -0.77 8.30 16.80
C VAL A 85 -1.82 9.07 16.00
N HIS A 86 -2.61 8.41 15.17
CA HIS A 86 -3.70 9.07 14.43
C HIS A 86 -4.78 9.64 15.37
N ARG A 87 -5.07 8.96 16.48
CA ARG A 87 -6.02 9.46 17.49
C ARG A 87 -5.48 10.66 18.27
N VAL A 88 -4.23 10.58 18.74
CA VAL A 88 -3.63 11.57 19.64
C VAL A 88 -3.10 12.76 18.85
N VAL A 89 -2.32 12.54 17.80
CA VAL A 89 -1.72 13.60 16.98
C VAL A 89 -2.62 13.93 15.79
N GLY A 90 -3.12 12.93 15.06
CA GLY A 90 -3.86 13.17 13.82
C GLY A 90 -5.16 13.94 14.01
N ARG A 91 -5.98 13.53 14.98
CA ARG A 91 -7.29 14.16 15.28
C ARG A 91 -7.20 15.43 16.12
N LYS A 92 -6.27 15.49 17.09
CA LYS A 92 -6.17 16.66 17.99
C LYS A 92 -5.21 17.73 17.48
N ALA A 93 -4.09 17.34 16.87
CA ALA A 93 -3.10 18.25 16.32
C ALA A 93 -3.34 18.48 14.82
N CYS A 94 -2.81 17.58 13.99
CA CYS A 94 -2.92 17.62 12.54
C CYS A 94 -2.50 16.27 11.94
N ARG A 95 -3.19 15.83 10.88
CA ARG A 95 -2.84 14.61 10.15
C ARG A 95 -1.45 14.66 9.54
N HIS A 96 -0.98 15.83 9.08
CA HIS A 96 0.35 15.96 8.48
C HIS A 96 1.48 15.66 9.48
N PHE A 97 1.35 16.12 10.74
CA PHE A 97 2.29 15.77 11.81
C PHE A 97 2.21 14.29 12.19
N ALA A 98 1.00 13.71 12.24
CA ALA A 98 0.84 12.29 12.55
C ALA A 98 1.53 11.40 11.51
N ASN A 99 1.35 11.70 10.22
CA ASN A 99 1.96 10.92 9.15
C ASN A 99 3.49 11.04 9.17
N LEU A 100 4.05 12.24 9.38
CA LEU A 100 5.50 12.41 9.48
C LEU A 100 6.05 11.75 10.75
N LEU A 101 5.31 11.78 11.86
CA LEU A 101 5.70 11.12 13.11
C LEU A 101 5.85 9.61 12.92
N LEU A 102 4.89 8.95 12.24
CA LEU A 102 4.96 7.51 11.98
C LEU A 102 6.22 7.12 11.20
N GLU A 103 6.56 7.91 10.18
CA GLU A 103 7.77 7.70 9.37
C GLU A 103 9.04 7.88 10.21
N CYS A 104 9.07 8.90 11.06
CA CYS A 104 10.17 9.10 12.00
C CYS A 104 10.31 7.96 13.01
N CYS A 105 9.20 7.42 13.51
CA CYS A 105 9.20 6.27 14.40
C CYS A 105 9.65 4.97 13.71
N GLU A 106 9.30 4.79 12.44
CA GLU A 106 9.76 3.67 11.63
C GLU A 106 11.28 3.74 11.41
N ALA A 107 11.80 4.88 10.97
CA ALA A 107 13.24 5.09 10.81
C ALA A 107 14.01 4.90 12.13
N ALA A 108 13.44 5.33 13.26
CA ALA A 108 14.02 5.11 14.58
C ALA A 108 14.10 3.63 14.95
N ARG A 109 13.07 2.85 14.58
CA ARG A 109 13.03 1.40 14.80
C ARG A 109 14.11 0.69 14.01
N GLU A 110 14.28 1.04 12.74
CA GLU A 110 15.36 0.52 11.89
C GLU A 110 16.74 0.86 12.46
N ALA A 111 16.94 2.13 12.85
CA ALA A 111 18.20 2.56 13.48
C ALA A 111 18.49 1.79 14.78
N ALA A 112 17.48 1.56 15.62
CA ALA A 112 17.64 0.78 16.84
C ALA A 112 18.01 -0.69 16.57
N LEU A 113 17.48 -1.29 15.50
CA LEU A 113 17.86 -2.64 15.06
C LEU A 113 19.33 -2.68 14.60
N ILE A 114 19.78 -1.68 13.84
CA ILE A 114 21.18 -1.55 13.41
C ILE A 114 22.10 -1.43 14.64
N LEU A 115 21.75 -0.59 15.62
CA LEU A 115 22.54 -0.44 16.84
C LEU A 115 22.61 -1.74 17.66
N LYS A 116 21.49 -2.47 17.79
CA LYS A 116 21.47 -3.79 18.43
C LYS A 116 22.36 -4.79 17.69
N TRP A 117 22.36 -4.75 16.36
CA TRP A 117 23.25 -5.58 15.55
C TRP A 117 24.72 -5.22 15.77
N GLU A 118 25.10 -3.95 15.74
CA GLU A 118 26.48 -3.51 15.99
C GLU A 118 26.98 -3.95 17.37
N GLU A 119 26.13 -3.86 18.40
CA GLU A 119 26.44 -4.35 19.75
C GLU A 119 26.58 -5.88 19.79
N SER A 120 25.74 -6.61 19.04
CA SER A 120 25.86 -8.07 18.92
C SER A 120 27.14 -8.48 18.18
N LYS A 121 27.54 -7.75 17.14
CA LYS A 121 28.77 -7.97 16.37
C LYS A 121 30.01 -7.78 17.23
N LYS A 122 29.99 -6.80 18.15
CA LYS A 122 31.06 -6.61 19.15
C LYS A 122 31.17 -7.77 20.16
N LYS A 123 30.07 -8.49 20.45
CA LYS A 123 30.03 -9.58 21.45
C LYS A 123 30.23 -10.98 20.85
N GLU A 124 29.73 -11.24 19.65
CA GLU A 124 29.62 -12.59 19.06
C GLU A 124 30.36 -12.77 17.72
N GLY A 125 31.11 -11.76 17.27
CA GLY A 125 31.83 -11.80 16.00
C GLY A 125 30.97 -11.50 14.77
N ASP A 126 31.63 -11.47 13.60
CA ASP A 126 31.09 -10.90 12.36
C ASP A 126 30.03 -11.80 11.69
N LYS A 127 28.76 -11.60 12.06
CA LYS A 127 27.59 -12.21 11.40
C LYS A 127 26.92 -11.16 10.50
N LYS A 128 26.42 -11.57 9.33
CA LYS A 128 25.72 -10.68 8.40
C LYS A 128 24.48 -10.06 9.08
N PHE A 129 24.16 -8.81 8.73
CA PHE A 129 23.00 -8.09 9.26
C PHE A 129 21.68 -8.84 8.98
N GLU A 130 21.55 -9.43 7.79
CA GLU A 130 20.39 -10.24 7.37
C GLU A 130 20.09 -11.40 8.35
N ASP A 131 21.12 -12.16 8.73
CA ASP A 131 20.98 -13.29 9.66
C ASP A 131 20.56 -12.85 11.08
N PHE A 132 20.93 -11.63 11.47
CA PHE A 132 20.55 -11.06 12.76
C PHE A 132 19.09 -10.59 12.77
N VAL A 133 18.65 -9.91 11.70
CA VAL A 133 17.26 -9.45 11.55
C VAL A 133 16.29 -10.63 11.56
N CYS A 134 16.58 -11.71 10.82
CA CYS A 134 15.75 -12.92 10.84
C CYS A 134 15.62 -13.53 12.24
N ARG A 135 16.71 -13.62 13.02
CA ARG A 135 16.67 -14.16 14.39
C ARG A 135 15.88 -13.30 15.36
N GLU A 136 15.99 -11.98 15.27
CA GLU A 136 15.22 -11.07 16.13
C GLU A 136 13.72 -11.09 15.77
N GLN A 137 13.39 -11.22 14.48
CA GLN A 137 12.01 -11.43 14.02
C GLN A 137 11.45 -12.78 14.48
N GLU A 138 12.24 -13.86 14.44
CA GLU A 138 11.85 -15.18 14.98
C GLU A 138 11.60 -15.14 16.50
N LYS A 139 12.43 -14.42 17.27
CA LYS A 139 12.21 -14.20 18.71
C LYS A 139 10.93 -13.42 19.00
N LYS A 140 10.64 -12.36 18.22
CA LYS A 140 9.36 -11.63 18.31
C LYS A 140 8.16 -12.53 18.00
N ARG A 141 8.26 -13.35 16.94
CA ARG A 141 7.21 -14.33 16.56
C ARG A 141 6.97 -15.37 17.66
N PHE A 142 8.03 -15.85 18.32
CA PHE A 142 7.91 -16.76 19.46
C PHE A 142 7.28 -16.09 20.69
N ALA A 143 7.59 -14.81 20.95
CA ALA A 143 6.99 -14.06 22.05
C ALA A 143 5.49 -13.76 21.81
N GLU A 144 5.10 -13.45 20.56
CA GLU A 144 3.71 -13.18 20.17
C GLU A 144 2.86 -14.45 20.12
N ALA A 145 3.43 -15.59 19.71
CA ALA A 145 2.75 -16.88 19.64
C ALA A 145 2.36 -17.47 21.02
N ILE A 146 2.87 -16.91 22.13
CA ILE A 146 2.54 -17.34 23.50
C ILE A 146 1.30 -16.57 24.04
N SER A 147 0.77 -15.59 23.29
CA SER A 147 -0.48 -14.89 23.65
C SER A 147 -1.71 -15.58 23.04
N PRO A 148 -2.73 -15.99 23.83
CA PRO A 148 -3.85 -16.77 23.31
C PRO A 148 -5.02 -15.88 22.88
N SER A 149 -5.44 -15.98 21.61
CA SER A 149 -6.84 -15.69 21.24
C SER A 149 -7.34 -16.58 20.08
N ALA A 150 -8.22 -17.48 20.51
CA ALA A 150 -9.22 -18.32 19.85
C ALA A 150 -9.52 -18.12 18.35
N VAL A 151 -9.27 -19.18 17.58
CA VAL A 151 -9.88 -19.49 16.28
C VAL A 151 -11.21 -20.20 16.50
N LYS A 152 -12.26 -19.83 15.75
CA LYS A 152 -13.43 -20.69 15.52
C LYS A 152 -13.76 -20.76 14.03
N THR A 153 -13.61 -21.96 13.49
CA THR A 153 -14.07 -22.45 12.19
C THR A 153 -15.59 -22.68 12.19
N GLU A 154 -16.27 -22.42 11.06
CA GLU A 154 -17.32 -23.32 10.54
C GLU A 154 -17.84 -22.95 9.12
N ASN A 155 -17.70 -23.96 8.26
CA ASN A 155 -18.48 -24.48 7.12
C ASN A 155 -19.11 -23.60 6.03
N ASN A 156 -18.82 -24.08 4.79
CA ASN A 156 -19.31 -23.68 3.48
C ASN A 156 -20.71 -24.22 3.19
N GLU A 157 -21.57 -23.42 2.56
CA GLU A 157 -22.46 -23.86 1.48
C GLU A 157 -22.59 -22.75 0.44
N ALA A 158 -22.48 -23.10 -0.85
CA ALA A 158 -22.53 -22.17 -1.97
C ALA A 158 -23.99 -21.93 -2.41
N HIS A 159 -24.38 -20.68 -2.61
CA HIS A 159 -25.68 -20.30 -3.18
C HIS A 159 -25.50 -19.37 -4.39
N PRO A 160 -26.19 -19.62 -5.52
CA PRO A 160 -26.01 -18.84 -6.73
C PRO A 160 -26.85 -17.57 -6.69
N CYS A 161 -26.20 -16.40 -6.58
CA CYS A 161 -26.88 -15.11 -6.69
C CYS A 161 -26.86 -14.62 -8.15
N LYS A 162 -28.03 -14.61 -8.79
CA LYS A 162 -28.23 -14.06 -10.14
C LYS A 162 -28.37 -12.54 -10.05
N ILE A 163 -27.32 -11.80 -10.42
CA ILE A 163 -27.40 -10.34 -10.58
C ILE A 163 -28.01 -10.04 -11.96
N GLN A 164 -29.17 -9.38 -11.97
CA GLN A 164 -29.81 -8.91 -13.20
C GLN A 164 -29.20 -7.58 -13.66
N ARG A 165 -28.85 -7.56 -14.95
CA ARG A 165 -28.24 -6.45 -15.69
C ARG A 165 -29.04 -5.15 -15.58
N THR A 166 -28.34 -4.04 -15.37
CA THR A 166 -28.75 -2.74 -15.88
C THR A 166 -27.70 -2.26 -16.87
N ALA A 167 -28.10 -2.13 -18.13
CA ALA A 167 -27.29 -1.50 -19.16
C ALA A 167 -27.14 -0.02 -18.80
N HIS A 168 -25.93 0.47 -18.53
CA HIS A 168 -25.60 1.88 -18.56
C HIS A 168 -24.38 2.09 -19.45
N GLY A 169 -24.55 2.98 -20.43
CA GLY A 169 -23.68 3.07 -21.59
C GLY A 169 -22.41 3.88 -21.33
N LYS A 170 -21.32 3.38 -21.92
CA LYS A 170 -20.39 4.05 -22.85
C LYS A 170 -19.16 3.15 -22.96
N THR A 171 -19.18 2.19 -23.90
CA THR A 171 -18.08 1.32 -24.45
C THR A 171 -18.48 -0.16 -24.62
N GLY A 172 -19.50 -0.65 -23.92
CA GLY A 172 -19.88 -2.07 -24.00
C GLY A 172 -18.91 -3.03 -23.29
N LEU A 173 -17.91 -2.47 -22.59
CA LEU A 173 -16.98 -3.17 -21.72
C LEU A 173 -17.55 -3.27 -20.31
N PHE A 174 -17.12 -4.27 -19.56
CA PHE A 174 -17.34 -4.38 -18.12
C PHE A 174 -16.18 -3.73 -17.38
N ILE A 175 -16.43 -2.66 -16.62
CA ILE A 175 -15.39 -1.79 -16.06
C ILE A 175 -15.14 -2.13 -14.59
N VAL A 176 -13.89 -2.45 -14.27
CA VAL A 176 -13.47 -2.85 -12.92
C VAL A 176 -12.26 -2.05 -12.48
N ASP A 177 -12.32 -1.47 -11.29
CA ASP A 177 -11.13 -0.89 -10.66
C ASP A 177 -10.40 -2.00 -9.89
N LEU A 178 -9.21 -2.38 -10.39
CA LEU A 178 -8.45 -3.51 -9.85
C LEU A 178 -7.58 -3.15 -8.65
N HIS A 179 -7.43 -1.86 -8.33
CA HIS A 179 -6.45 -1.41 -7.34
C HIS A 179 -7.05 -0.35 -6.42
N ILE A 180 -7.54 -0.75 -5.24
CA ILE A 180 -8.14 0.14 -4.25
C ILE A 180 -7.73 -0.28 -2.84
N HIS A 181 -7.39 0.72 -2.02
CA HIS A 181 -7.09 0.58 -0.60
C HIS A 181 -8.20 1.16 0.27
N THR A 182 -8.50 0.48 1.38
CA THR A 182 -9.59 0.83 2.29
C THR A 182 -9.14 0.85 3.75
N HIS A 183 -9.76 1.72 4.54
CA HIS A 183 -9.62 1.76 5.99
C HIS A 183 -10.65 0.81 6.64
N PRO A 184 -10.28 0.00 7.66
CA PRO A 184 -8.98 -0.05 8.35
C PRO A 184 -7.99 -1.08 7.81
N ALA A 185 -8.31 -1.79 6.72
CA ALA A 185 -7.49 -2.89 6.21
C ALA A 185 -6.08 -2.45 5.79
N SER A 186 -5.98 -1.29 5.13
CA SER A 186 -4.70 -0.64 4.83
C SER A 186 -4.49 0.62 5.67
N PRO A 187 -3.37 0.72 6.42
CA PRO A 187 -3.03 1.92 7.19
C PRO A 187 -2.84 3.18 6.34
N CYS A 188 -2.56 3.02 5.04
CA CYS A 188 -2.35 4.12 4.11
C CYS A 188 -3.66 4.75 3.61
N SER A 189 -4.81 4.07 3.74
CA SER A 189 -6.09 4.55 3.25
C SER A 189 -6.92 5.25 4.33
N SER A 190 -7.73 6.22 3.91
CA SER A 190 -8.68 6.94 4.76
C SER A 190 -10.14 6.73 4.38
N VAL A 191 -10.40 5.96 3.31
CA VAL A 191 -11.75 5.72 2.78
C VAL A 191 -12.28 4.36 3.23
N SER A 192 -13.54 4.32 3.70
CA SER A 192 -14.19 3.06 4.09
C SER A 192 -14.75 2.33 2.87
N ILE A 193 -14.95 1.00 2.96
CA ILE A 193 -15.51 0.21 1.86
C ILE A 193 -16.85 0.78 1.39
N GLU A 194 -17.72 1.21 2.30
CA GLU A 194 -19.04 1.75 1.96
C GLU A 194 -18.96 2.99 1.07
N LYS A 195 -17.99 3.86 1.34
CA LYS A 195 -17.73 5.05 0.52
C LYS A 195 -17.18 4.64 -0.84
N VAL A 196 -16.28 3.65 -0.87
CA VAL A 196 -15.76 3.13 -2.13
C VAL A 196 -16.87 2.62 -3.01
N VAL A 197 -17.74 1.76 -2.49
CA VAL A 197 -18.85 1.17 -3.25
C VAL A 197 -19.82 2.24 -3.74
N ARG A 198 -20.21 3.20 -2.88
CA ARG A 198 -21.09 4.30 -3.30
C ARG A 198 -20.48 5.14 -4.42
N LYS A 199 -19.20 5.47 -4.30
CA LYS A 199 -18.48 6.25 -5.31
C LYS A 199 -18.36 5.46 -6.61
N ALA A 200 -17.97 4.20 -6.55
CA ALA A 200 -17.86 3.28 -7.69
C ALA A 200 -19.17 3.20 -8.47
N LYS A 201 -20.30 2.99 -7.79
CA LYS A 201 -21.64 3.01 -8.42
C LYS A 201 -21.96 4.37 -9.05
N ALA A 202 -21.67 5.46 -8.34
CA ALA A 202 -21.97 6.81 -8.82
C ALA A 202 -21.19 7.19 -10.08
N ILE A 203 -20.00 6.61 -10.29
CA ILE A 203 -19.15 6.88 -11.46
C ILE A 203 -19.29 5.81 -12.55
N GLY A 204 -20.14 4.80 -12.35
CA GLY A 204 -20.46 3.79 -13.36
C GLY A 204 -19.46 2.64 -13.47
N LEU A 205 -18.68 2.33 -12.41
CA LEU A 205 -17.93 1.07 -12.35
C LEU A 205 -18.92 -0.10 -12.22
N ASP A 206 -18.60 -1.23 -12.83
CA ASP A 206 -19.38 -2.48 -12.69
C ASP A 206 -18.90 -3.33 -11.51
N ALA A 207 -17.60 -3.25 -11.17
CA ALA A 207 -17.03 -3.91 -10.02
C ALA A 207 -15.81 -3.18 -9.45
N ILE A 208 -15.41 -3.57 -8.24
CA ILE A 208 -14.14 -3.16 -7.60
C ILE A 208 -13.40 -4.37 -7.06
N CYS A 209 -12.08 -4.27 -6.97
CA CYS A 209 -11.25 -5.18 -6.21
C CYS A 209 -10.75 -4.50 -4.93
N LEU A 210 -10.87 -5.18 -3.80
CA LEU A 210 -10.22 -4.76 -2.56
C LEU A 210 -8.81 -5.35 -2.57
N THR A 211 -7.78 -4.52 -2.68
CA THR A 211 -6.38 -4.92 -2.83
C THR A 211 -5.50 -4.29 -1.77
N ASP A 212 -5.98 -4.31 -0.53
CA ASP A 212 -5.27 -3.77 0.62
C ASP A 212 -3.90 -4.44 0.85
N HIS A 213 -2.92 -3.65 1.30
CA HIS A 213 -1.54 -4.11 1.48
C HIS A 213 -1.42 -5.26 2.47
N ASN A 214 -0.98 -6.43 1.98
CA ASN A 214 -0.79 -7.65 2.79
C ASN A 214 -2.02 -8.02 3.64
N TYR A 215 -3.22 -7.57 3.24
CA TYR A 215 -4.46 -7.82 3.96
C TYR A 215 -5.46 -8.59 3.10
N LEU A 216 -5.68 -9.86 3.47
CA LEU A 216 -6.65 -10.69 2.79
C LEU A 216 -8.02 -10.54 3.47
N TRP A 217 -8.95 -9.91 2.77
CA TRP A 217 -10.34 -9.79 3.23
C TRP A 217 -10.99 -11.15 3.44
N GLU A 218 -11.77 -11.29 4.51
CA GLU A 218 -12.59 -12.48 4.74
C GLU A 218 -13.74 -12.56 3.72
N ARG A 219 -13.97 -13.74 3.14
CA ARG A 219 -15.01 -13.96 2.14
C ARG A 219 -16.40 -13.53 2.62
N LYS A 220 -16.76 -13.91 3.86
CA LYS A 220 -18.05 -13.54 4.48
C LYS A 220 -18.23 -12.03 4.63
N ALA A 221 -17.16 -11.29 4.93
CA ALA A 221 -17.21 -9.83 5.04
C ALA A 221 -17.48 -9.18 3.68
N VAL A 222 -16.79 -9.64 2.63
CA VAL A 222 -17.00 -9.13 1.26
C VAL A 222 -18.40 -9.49 0.73
N GLU A 223 -18.85 -10.72 0.97
CA GLU A 223 -20.21 -11.17 0.61
C GLU A 223 -21.29 -10.31 1.27
N ALA A 224 -21.15 -10.00 2.57
CA ALA A 224 -22.09 -9.14 3.27
C ALA A 224 -22.19 -7.73 2.66
N VAL A 225 -21.05 -7.14 2.25
CA VAL A 225 -21.06 -5.82 1.57
C VAL A 225 -21.65 -5.94 0.17
N LYS A 226 -21.26 -6.97 -0.60
CA LYS A 226 -21.81 -7.25 -1.94
C LYS A 226 -23.34 -7.31 -1.92
N GLU A 227 -23.91 -8.02 -0.96
CA GLU A 227 -25.37 -8.13 -0.77
C GLU A 227 -26.00 -6.81 -0.32
N SER A 228 -25.39 -6.13 0.65
CA SER A 228 -25.93 -4.88 1.22
C SER A 228 -26.02 -3.75 0.20
N TYR A 229 -25.10 -3.73 -0.76
CA TYR A 229 -25.00 -2.66 -1.75
C TYR A 229 -25.45 -3.06 -3.16
N ASP A 230 -25.75 -4.34 -3.40
CA ASP A 230 -26.01 -4.90 -4.73
C ASP A 230 -24.95 -4.41 -5.74
N PHE A 231 -23.70 -4.82 -5.48
CA PHE A 231 -22.53 -4.38 -6.23
C PHE A 231 -21.43 -5.44 -6.21
N LEU A 232 -20.79 -5.72 -7.35
CA LEU A 232 -19.74 -6.73 -7.41
C LEU A 232 -18.46 -6.22 -6.75
N ILE A 233 -18.04 -6.90 -5.69
CA ILE A 233 -16.80 -6.65 -4.96
C ILE A 233 -16.00 -7.94 -5.00
N LEU A 234 -14.76 -7.84 -5.47
CA LEU A 234 -13.85 -8.95 -5.67
C LEU A 234 -12.70 -8.87 -4.66
N ARG A 235 -12.25 -10.03 -4.19
CA ARG A 235 -11.11 -10.13 -3.28
C ARG A 235 -9.80 -10.16 -4.06
N GLY A 236 -8.89 -9.26 -3.70
CA GLY A 236 -7.49 -9.32 -4.08
C GLY A 236 -6.60 -8.96 -2.89
N ASN A 237 -5.33 -8.73 -3.19
CA ASN A 237 -4.33 -8.31 -2.22
C ASN A 237 -3.21 -7.58 -2.96
N GLU A 238 -2.65 -6.51 -2.39
CA GLU A 238 -1.37 -5.97 -2.85
C GLU A 238 -0.25 -6.52 -1.96
N ILE A 239 0.54 -7.44 -2.52
CA ILE A 239 1.63 -8.11 -1.82
C ILE A 239 2.95 -7.47 -2.21
N THR A 240 3.70 -7.03 -1.21
CA THR A 240 5.04 -6.50 -1.40
C THR A 240 6.04 -7.64 -1.57
N THR A 241 6.81 -7.60 -2.67
CA THR A 241 7.86 -8.59 -2.96
C THR A 241 9.23 -7.96 -2.99
N ASP A 242 10.27 -8.79 -3.09
CA ASP A 242 11.65 -8.35 -3.31
C ASP A 242 11.86 -7.65 -4.67
N GLN A 243 10.88 -7.70 -5.59
CA GLN A 243 10.93 -7.08 -6.91
C GLN A 243 9.93 -5.92 -7.10
N GLY A 244 9.15 -5.58 -6.07
CA GLY A 244 8.10 -4.55 -6.11
C GLY A 244 6.73 -5.07 -5.64
N ASP A 245 5.72 -4.23 -5.74
CA ASP A 245 4.34 -4.58 -5.34
C ASP A 245 3.61 -5.35 -6.46
N VAL A 246 2.81 -6.33 -6.05
CA VAL A 246 2.09 -7.22 -6.96
C VAL A 246 0.64 -7.35 -6.49
N LEU A 247 -0.32 -7.06 -7.37
CA LEU A 247 -1.71 -7.39 -7.14
C LEU A 247 -1.90 -8.89 -7.36
N VAL A 248 -2.49 -9.55 -6.37
CA VAL A 248 -2.72 -11.00 -6.38
C VAL A 248 -4.20 -11.30 -6.23
N PHE A 249 -4.72 -12.10 -7.15
CA PHE A 249 -6.10 -12.56 -7.16
C PHE A 249 -6.16 -14.08 -7.02
N GLY A 250 -7.09 -14.58 -6.20
CA GLY A 250 -7.31 -16.02 -5.99
C GLY A 250 -6.48 -16.67 -4.89
N LEU A 251 -5.65 -15.92 -4.16
CA LEU A 251 -4.87 -16.45 -3.04
C LEU A 251 -5.68 -16.40 -1.73
N GLU A 252 -5.86 -17.55 -1.07
CA GLU A 252 -6.55 -17.65 0.23
C GLU A 252 -5.59 -17.63 1.45
N LYS A 253 -4.29 -17.61 1.18
CA LYS A 253 -3.23 -17.57 2.18
C LYS A 253 -2.82 -16.12 2.43
N ASN A 254 -2.86 -15.69 3.70
CA ASN A 254 -2.34 -14.40 4.10
C ASN A 254 -0.80 -14.44 4.11
N ILE A 255 -0.18 -13.62 3.26
CA ILE A 255 1.27 -13.42 3.20
C ILE A 255 1.62 -12.23 4.10
N ARG A 256 2.54 -12.43 5.03
CA ARG A 256 2.99 -11.38 5.97
C ARG A 256 4.40 -10.92 5.62
N GLY A 257 4.57 -9.62 5.43
CA GLY A 257 5.85 -9.01 5.12
C GLY A 257 6.25 -9.21 3.66
N ILE A 258 7.55 -9.11 3.39
CA ILE A 258 8.12 -9.22 2.04
C ILE A 258 8.35 -10.69 1.68
N ILE A 259 7.85 -11.12 0.53
CA ILE A 259 8.05 -12.47 -0.01
C ILE A 259 8.89 -12.42 -1.29
N ARG A 260 9.64 -13.48 -1.59
CA ARG A 260 10.31 -13.62 -2.88
C ARG A 260 9.28 -13.81 -4.00
N ILE A 261 9.44 -13.12 -5.12
CA ILE A 261 8.45 -13.19 -6.19
C ILE A 261 8.28 -14.61 -6.77
N GLU A 262 9.34 -15.42 -6.77
CA GLU A 262 9.29 -16.82 -7.21
C GLU A 262 8.41 -17.68 -6.31
N GLU A 263 8.59 -17.52 -4.99
CA GLU A 263 7.79 -18.23 -3.99
C GLU A 263 6.34 -17.79 -4.06
N LEU A 264 6.10 -16.49 -4.27
CA LEU A 264 4.75 -15.95 -4.48
C LEU A 264 4.10 -16.56 -5.73
N ARG A 265 4.83 -16.64 -6.84
CA ARG A 265 4.32 -17.24 -8.09
C ARG A 265 3.93 -18.71 -7.87
N ASP A 266 4.74 -19.48 -7.16
CA ASP A 266 4.44 -20.88 -6.87
C ASP A 266 3.20 -21.07 -5.98
N GLU A 267 2.98 -20.17 -5.00
CA GLU A 267 1.77 -20.16 -4.18
C GLU A 267 0.54 -19.78 -5.01
N VAL A 268 0.64 -18.75 -5.86
CA VAL A 268 -0.47 -18.29 -6.70
C VAL A 268 -0.84 -19.32 -7.76
N LEU A 269 0.14 -19.96 -8.41
CA LEU A 269 -0.12 -21.03 -9.38
C LEU A 269 -0.84 -22.22 -8.73
N ARG A 270 -0.44 -22.62 -7.51
CA ARG A 270 -1.13 -23.68 -6.76
C ARG A 270 -2.56 -23.30 -6.37
N ALA A 271 -2.81 -22.03 -6.10
CA ALA A 271 -4.14 -21.50 -5.83
C ALA A 271 -4.99 -21.29 -7.11
N GLY A 272 -4.39 -21.42 -8.30
CA GLY A 272 -5.04 -21.14 -9.58
C GLY A 272 -5.28 -19.64 -9.82
N GLY A 273 -4.53 -18.77 -9.16
CA GLY A 273 -4.70 -17.32 -9.19
C GLY A 273 -3.99 -16.60 -10.35
N ALA A 274 -3.96 -15.27 -10.28
CA ALA A 274 -3.26 -14.40 -11.21
C ALA A 274 -2.48 -13.30 -10.48
N MET A 275 -1.41 -12.83 -11.12
CA MET A 275 -0.51 -11.78 -10.62
C MET A 275 -0.42 -10.60 -11.60
N VAL A 276 -0.55 -9.38 -11.09
CA VAL A 276 -0.36 -8.15 -11.87
C VAL A 276 0.74 -7.31 -11.22
N ALA A 277 1.75 -6.91 -11.99
CA ALA A 277 2.77 -5.98 -11.48
C ALA A 277 2.12 -4.62 -11.18
N ALA A 278 2.06 -4.22 -9.90
CA ALA A 278 1.46 -2.97 -9.48
C ALA A 278 2.46 -1.83 -9.68
N HIS A 279 2.03 -0.75 -10.35
CA HIS A 279 2.78 0.49 -10.59
C HIS A 279 4.32 0.29 -10.69
N PRO A 280 4.80 -0.59 -11.60
CA PRO A 280 6.15 -1.17 -11.52
C PRO A 280 7.31 -0.16 -11.64
N PHE A 281 7.01 1.06 -12.08
CA PHE A 281 7.96 2.14 -12.29
C PHE A 281 7.66 3.37 -11.42
N ARG A 282 6.82 3.23 -10.37
CA ARG A 282 6.56 4.30 -9.41
C ARG A 282 7.86 4.82 -8.80
N GLY A 283 8.08 6.12 -8.92
CA GLY A 283 9.28 6.77 -8.40
C GLY A 283 10.52 6.56 -9.26
N PHE A 284 10.47 5.77 -10.33
CA PHE A 284 11.63 5.53 -11.19
C PHE A 284 11.89 6.66 -12.19
N LEU A 285 10.91 7.50 -12.54
CA LEU A 285 11.14 8.60 -13.50
C LEU A 285 11.12 9.99 -12.87
N THR A 286 10.68 10.11 -11.62
CA THR A 286 10.64 11.38 -10.87
C THR A 286 12.04 11.83 -10.42
N PHE A 287 13.02 10.92 -10.30
CA PHE A 287 14.42 11.23 -10.03
C PHE A 287 15.27 11.40 -11.29
N GLY A 288 14.86 12.19 -12.28
CA GLY A 288 15.77 12.60 -13.37
C GLY A 288 16.55 11.45 -14.04
N VAL A 289 15.91 10.28 -14.21
CA VAL A 289 16.53 9.02 -14.68
C VAL A 289 16.81 9.04 -16.20
N GLY A 290 16.91 10.23 -16.78
CA GLY A 290 17.78 10.45 -17.94
C GLY A 290 19.27 10.22 -17.62
N GLN A 291 19.66 10.05 -16.34
CA GLN A 291 21.04 9.77 -15.91
C GLN A 291 21.33 8.30 -15.53
N LEU A 292 20.31 7.45 -15.36
CA LEU A 292 20.49 6.01 -15.06
C LEU A 292 20.32 5.13 -16.30
N GLY A 293 19.91 5.71 -17.43
CA GLY A 293 19.91 5.05 -18.73
C GLY A 293 18.94 3.89 -18.84
N LEU A 294 17.95 3.72 -17.94
CA LEU A 294 16.99 2.61 -17.98
C LEU A 294 16.04 2.78 -19.17
N THR A 295 16.45 2.23 -20.30
CA THR A 295 15.62 2.14 -21.51
C THR A 295 14.48 1.14 -21.30
N PRO A 296 13.36 1.25 -22.04
CA PRO A 296 12.33 0.22 -22.02
C PRO A 296 12.92 -1.19 -22.25
N GLN A 297 13.91 -1.33 -23.13
CA GLN A 297 14.58 -2.59 -23.42
C GLN A 297 15.25 -3.19 -22.17
N GLN A 298 15.96 -2.39 -21.37
CA GLN A 298 16.56 -2.88 -20.12
C GLN A 298 15.50 -3.13 -19.04
N ALA A 299 14.42 -2.34 -19.02
CA ALA A 299 13.31 -2.57 -18.09
C ALA A 299 12.59 -3.88 -18.38
N MET A 300 12.47 -4.30 -19.65
CA MET A 300 11.89 -5.59 -20.05
C MET A 300 12.65 -6.79 -19.47
N GLU A 301 13.94 -6.63 -19.14
CA GLU A 301 14.76 -7.69 -18.55
C GLU A 301 14.58 -7.84 -17.03
N ARG A 302 13.78 -6.99 -16.38
CA ARG A 302 13.55 -7.07 -14.93
C ARG A 302 12.94 -8.42 -14.54
N PRO A 303 13.42 -9.06 -13.45
CA PRO A 303 12.93 -10.37 -13.02
C PRO A 303 11.43 -10.45 -12.79
N ILE A 304 10.80 -9.36 -12.30
CA ILE A 304 9.35 -9.30 -12.02
C ILE A 304 8.49 -9.78 -13.20
N PHE A 305 8.86 -9.41 -14.42
CA PHE A 305 8.08 -9.66 -15.62
C PHE A 305 8.05 -11.14 -16.05
N ARG A 306 8.90 -11.98 -15.45
CA ARG A 306 8.90 -13.43 -15.69
C ARG A 306 7.85 -14.18 -14.87
N TYR A 307 7.27 -13.52 -13.86
CA TYR A 307 6.41 -14.16 -12.85
C TYR A 307 4.99 -13.58 -12.82
N ILE A 308 4.70 -12.56 -13.62
CA ILE A 308 3.41 -11.87 -13.64
C ILE A 308 2.62 -12.18 -14.91
N ASP A 309 1.29 -12.07 -14.83
CA ASP A 309 0.36 -12.34 -15.92
C ASP A 309 -0.07 -11.05 -16.64
N ALA A 310 -0.02 -9.89 -15.96
CA ALA A 310 -0.32 -8.58 -16.54
C ALA A 310 0.47 -7.45 -15.86
N VAL A 311 0.51 -6.28 -16.49
CA VAL A 311 1.22 -5.10 -15.98
C VAL A 311 0.23 -3.96 -15.76
N GLU A 312 0.27 -3.30 -14.60
CA GLU A 312 -0.47 -2.06 -14.39
C GLU A 312 0.19 -0.92 -15.18
N VAL A 313 -0.48 -0.49 -16.26
CA VAL A 313 0.03 0.52 -17.20
C VAL A 313 -0.66 1.87 -17.03
N LEU A 314 -1.80 1.90 -16.34
CA LEU A 314 -2.47 3.13 -15.91
C LEU A 314 -2.72 3.08 -14.39
N ASN A 315 -1.89 3.79 -13.63
CA ASN A 315 -2.03 3.92 -12.18
C ASN A 315 -2.28 5.39 -11.78
N GLY A 316 -3.17 5.62 -10.81
CA GLY A 316 -3.60 6.97 -10.39
C GLY A 316 -2.58 7.74 -9.54
N LYS A 317 -1.57 7.07 -9.00
CA LYS A 317 -0.54 7.64 -8.10
C LYS A 317 0.82 7.81 -8.76
N VAL A 318 0.93 7.57 -10.06
CA VAL A 318 2.16 7.75 -10.84
C VAL A 318 1.96 8.81 -11.93
N THR A 319 3.07 9.28 -12.50
CA THR A 319 3.06 10.28 -13.57
C THR A 319 2.65 9.66 -14.92
N ASP A 320 2.14 10.48 -15.85
CA ASP A 320 1.82 10.02 -17.22
C ASP A 320 3.05 9.43 -17.95
N ARG A 321 4.26 9.88 -17.60
CA ARG A 321 5.52 9.31 -18.13
C ARG A 321 5.77 7.90 -17.62
N GLU A 322 5.52 7.65 -16.34
CA GLU A 322 5.66 6.31 -15.73
C GLU A 322 4.62 5.36 -16.30
N ASN A 323 3.38 5.81 -16.48
CA ASN A 323 2.33 5.05 -17.16
C ASN A 323 2.70 4.74 -18.62
N SER A 324 3.20 5.73 -19.38
CA SER A 324 3.66 5.52 -20.76
C SER A 324 4.81 4.52 -20.83
N PHE A 325 5.78 4.63 -19.92
CA PHE A 325 6.91 3.71 -19.84
C PHE A 325 6.45 2.28 -19.47
N ALA A 326 5.50 2.14 -18.54
CA ALA A 326 4.89 0.86 -18.23
C ALA A 326 4.19 0.24 -19.44
N SER A 327 3.46 1.06 -20.21
CA SER A 327 2.80 0.66 -21.46
C SER A 327 3.79 0.16 -22.52
N ASP A 328 4.91 0.88 -22.70
CA ASP A 328 5.97 0.50 -23.64
C ASP A 328 6.62 -0.84 -23.25
N VAL A 329 6.92 -1.01 -21.96
CA VAL A 329 7.49 -2.26 -21.43
C VAL A 329 6.51 -3.42 -21.60
N ALA A 330 5.26 -3.27 -21.17
CA ALA A 330 4.22 -4.30 -21.29
C ALA A 330 4.03 -4.74 -22.75
N SER A 331 3.99 -3.77 -23.68
CA SER A 331 3.88 -4.03 -25.12
C SER A 331 5.09 -4.80 -25.66
N GLY A 332 6.30 -4.45 -25.22
CA GLY A 332 7.52 -5.11 -25.70
C GLY A 332 7.75 -6.52 -25.15
N ILE A 333 7.25 -6.85 -23.96
CA ILE A 333 7.25 -8.22 -23.41
C ILE A 333 5.99 -9.03 -23.79
N GLY A 334 5.00 -8.41 -24.44
CA GLY A 334 3.77 -9.06 -24.87
C GLY A 334 2.83 -9.43 -23.73
N LEU A 335 2.84 -8.68 -22.62
CA LEU A 335 1.90 -8.87 -21.51
C LEU A 335 0.74 -7.87 -21.59
N PRO A 336 -0.48 -8.29 -21.20
CA PRO A 336 -1.64 -7.41 -21.16
C PRO A 336 -1.46 -6.28 -20.13
N GLY A 337 -2.01 -5.11 -20.45
CA GLY A 337 -2.02 -3.95 -19.57
C GLY A 337 -3.32 -3.83 -18.76
N THR A 338 -3.22 -3.49 -17.48
CA THR A 338 -4.36 -3.15 -16.62
C THR A 338 -4.33 -1.68 -16.21
N GLY A 339 -5.46 -1.19 -15.72
CA GLY A 339 -5.57 0.10 -15.05
C GLY A 339 -6.22 -0.02 -13.67
N GLY A 340 -5.76 0.81 -12.74
CA GLY A 340 -6.23 0.86 -11.37
C GLY A 340 -6.09 2.26 -10.79
N SER A 341 -7.03 2.67 -9.95
CA SER A 341 -6.96 4.00 -9.34
C SER A 341 -5.84 4.12 -8.31
N ASP A 342 -5.50 3.01 -7.66
CA ASP A 342 -4.70 2.98 -6.44
C ASP A 342 -5.24 3.99 -5.41
N ALA A 343 -6.57 3.99 -5.26
CA ALA A 343 -7.25 4.96 -4.44
C ALA A 343 -7.01 4.71 -2.95
N HIS A 344 -6.59 5.76 -2.26
CA HIS A 344 -6.45 5.82 -0.80
C HIS A 344 -7.43 6.82 -0.18
N GLU A 345 -8.02 7.67 -1.03
CA GLU A 345 -9.02 8.66 -0.68
C GLU A 345 -10.22 8.61 -1.64
N GLU A 346 -11.38 9.05 -1.19
CA GLU A 346 -12.64 8.99 -1.94
C GLU A 346 -12.60 9.71 -3.31
N GLY A 347 -11.79 10.75 -3.43
CA GLY A 347 -11.64 11.52 -4.68
C GLY A 347 -10.87 10.81 -5.79
N GLU A 348 -10.12 9.76 -5.44
CA GLU A 348 -9.18 9.07 -6.34
C GLU A 348 -9.83 7.88 -7.07
N ILE A 349 -10.95 7.40 -6.53
CA ILE A 349 -11.64 6.20 -6.97
C ILE A 349 -12.07 6.31 -8.43
N GLY A 350 -11.71 5.30 -9.21
CA GLY A 350 -12.02 5.20 -10.63
C GLY A 350 -11.50 6.37 -11.45
N ILE A 351 -10.28 6.87 -11.14
CA ILE A 351 -9.52 7.72 -12.07
C ILE A 351 -9.04 6.87 -13.27
N PHE A 352 -8.55 5.66 -12.99
CA PHE A 352 -8.25 4.62 -13.97
C PHE A 352 -8.97 3.34 -13.56
N ALA A 353 -9.24 2.48 -14.54
CA ALA A 353 -9.87 1.18 -14.34
C ALA A 353 -9.38 0.20 -15.41
N THR A 354 -9.88 -1.03 -15.37
CA THR A 354 -9.66 -2.06 -16.36
C THR A 354 -10.99 -2.44 -17.00
N GLY A 355 -11.06 -2.42 -18.32
CA GLY A 355 -12.22 -2.83 -19.10
C GLY A 355 -12.07 -4.27 -19.57
N LEU A 356 -13.10 -5.09 -19.37
CA LEU A 356 -13.19 -6.47 -19.83
C LEU A 356 -14.19 -6.57 -20.97
N LEU A 357 -13.89 -7.41 -21.96
CA LEU A 357 -14.78 -7.62 -23.11
C LEU A 357 -16.08 -8.35 -22.74
N GLN A 358 -16.04 -9.15 -21.67
CA GLN A 358 -17.18 -9.89 -21.17
C GLN A 358 -17.44 -9.51 -19.71
N PRO A 359 -18.71 -9.46 -19.28
CA PRO A 359 -19.06 -9.33 -17.88
C PRO A 359 -18.53 -10.50 -17.06
N ILE A 360 -18.07 -10.21 -15.85
CA ILE A 360 -17.59 -11.20 -14.89
C ILE A 360 -18.54 -11.29 -13.68
N GLN A 361 -18.58 -12.44 -13.03
CA GLN A 361 -19.47 -12.70 -11.89
C GLN A 361 -18.72 -12.88 -10.57
N ASP A 362 -17.48 -13.36 -10.63
CA ASP A 362 -16.65 -13.67 -9.48
C ASP A 362 -15.14 -13.51 -9.77
N GLU A 363 -14.30 -13.82 -8.78
CA GLU A 363 -12.85 -13.72 -8.92
C GLU A 363 -12.27 -14.68 -9.97
N ARG A 364 -12.92 -15.82 -10.25
CA ARG A 364 -12.41 -16.81 -11.22
C ARG A 364 -12.48 -16.26 -12.62
N ASP A 365 -13.61 -15.64 -12.97
CA ASP A 365 -13.78 -14.97 -14.26
C ASP A 365 -12.73 -13.86 -14.45
N LEU A 366 -12.43 -13.08 -13.39
CA LEU A 366 -11.38 -12.07 -13.42
C LEU A 366 -9.99 -12.69 -13.67
N ILE A 367 -9.66 -13.76 -12.95
CA ILE A 367 -8.39 -14.47 -13.09
C ILE A 367 -8.21 -15.01 -14.52
N GLU A 368 -9.26 -15.61 -15.09
CA GLU A 368 -9.24 -16.09 -16.47
C GLU A 368 -9.05 -14.94 -17.46
N ALA A 369 -9.74 -13.81 -17.27
CA ALA A 369 -9.58 -12.63 -18.12
C ALA A 369 -8.16 -12.06 -18.08
N ILE A 370 -7.53 -12.00 -16.90
CA ILE A 370 -6.13 -11.56 -16.73
C ILE A 370 -5.20 -12.51 -17.48
N ARG A 371 -5.29 -13.82 -17.22
CA ARG A 371 -4.39 -14.84 -17.80
C ARG A 371 -4.53 -14.98 -19.31
N ASN A 372 -5.72 -14.74 -19.85
CA ASN A 372 -5.99 -14.79 -21.28
C ASN A 372 -5.80 -13.44 -21.99
N GLY A 373 -5.45 -12.37 -21.26
CA GLY A 373 -5.30 -11.03 -21.82
C GLY A 373 -6.57 -10.44 -22.42
N GLN A 374 -7.74 -10.81 -21.89
CA GLN A 374 -9.06 -10.36 -22.38
C GLN A 374 -9.53 -9.07 -21.70
N LEU A 375 -8.57 -8.20 -21.40
CA LEU A 375 -8.76 -6.95 -20.66
C LEU A 375 -7.88 -5.84 -21.23
N GLY A 376 -8.17 -4.61 -20.84
CA GLY A 376 -7.32 -3.46 -21.18
C GLY A 376 -7.51 -2.28 -20.23
N PRO A 377 -6.55 -1.35 -20.19
CA PRO A 377 -6.61 -0.20 -19.30
C PRO A 377 -7.62 0.84 -19.81
N VAL A 378 -8.34 1.50 -18.89
CA VAL A 378 -9.37 2.50 -19.17
C VAL A 378 -9.09 3.78 -18.38
N ASP A 379 -9.10 4.92 -19.06
CA ASP A 379 -8.94 6.26 -18.46
C ASP A 379 -10.30 6.95 -18.31
N LEU A 380 -10.89 6.80 -17.13
CA LEU A 380 -12.22 7.32 -16.81
C LEU A 380 -12.24 8.85 -16.66
N ARG A 381 -11.08 9.53 -16.64
CA ARG A 381 -11.03 10.99 -16.70
C ARG A 381 -11.47 11.52 -18.05
N LYS A 382 -11.32 10.74 -19.12
CA LYS A 382 -11.67 11.12 -20.50
C LYS A 382 -13.15 10.92 -20.82
N GLU A 383 -13.88 10.20 -19.96
CA GLU A 383 -15.30 9.88 -20.17
C GLU A 383 -16.26 10.82 -19.42
N ARG A 384 -15.71 11.70 -18.56
CA ARG A 384 -16.45 12.65 -17.71
C ARG A 384 -16.69 14.01 -18.36
#